data_AF-A0A2T2T6J7-F1
#
_entry.id   AF-A0A2T2T6J7-F1
#
_cell.length_a   1.000
_cell.length_b   1.000
_cell.length_c   1.000
_cell.angle_alpha   90.00
_cell.angle_beta   90.00
_cell.angle_gamma   90.00
#
_symmetry.space_group_name_H-M   'P 1'
#
loop_
_entity.id
_entity.type
_entity.pdbx_description
1 polymer ?
#
loop_
_entity_poly.entity_id
_entity_poly.type
_entity_poly.pdbx_seq_one_letter_code
_entity_poly.pdbx_strand_id
1 'polypeptide(L)'
;MRPLLGLILITFRELWARKIVLGLFIVSSLVLLAMAFALNLDVVEGSLAGIRLFGQEAAPEDMANEDGPPLTLDRVVVAVESVVAGVAYWIGILLALFASASLFPDLQSAGRVELLLSKPIGRVQALFGHVLGVWSAIGILTVYLMGGVWLIMSFKTGIWNPRFLLSLVLVVGMFAVMYAAVTLMGVWTESTALGLIVSYGLIFVSMVLAASEQISPTLGSIGQPVFWGLYHTLPNFTEVTQIVSTLAKGETVDSWYPFFSSLLFGAAAYGATGVWFARRDF
;
A
#
# COMPACT_ATOMS: atom_id res chain seq x y z
N MET A 1 -6.62 31.54 -4.10
CA MET A 1 -6.25 30.13 -3.85
C MET A 1 -6.54 29.32 -5.11
N ARG A 2 -5.61 28.51 -5.60
CA ARG A 2 -5.85 27.66 -6.78
C ARG A 2 -6.99 26.68 -6.46
N PRO A 3 -8.05 26.56 -7.30
CA PRO A 3 -9.25 25.77 -6.99
C PRO A 3 -8.95 24.32 -6.59
N LEU A 4 -7.92 23.71 -7.19
CA LEU A 4 -7.43 22.36 -6.83
C LEU A 4 -6.97 22.23 -5.37
N LEU A 5 -6.21 23.19 -4.85
CA LEU A 5 -5.73 23.15 -3.47
C LEU A 5 -6.88 23.25 -2.47
N GLY A 6 -7.91 24.04 -2.81
CA GLY A 6 -9.12 24.13 -2.00
C GLY A 6 -9.85 22.78 -1.89
N LEU A 7 -9.97 22.05 -2.99
CA LEU A 7 -10.62 20.74 -3.04
C LEU A 7 -9.85 19.67 -2.25
N ILE A 8 -8.53 19.67 -2.37
CA ILE A 8 -7.66 18.79 -1.59
C ILE A 8 -7.86 19.04 -0.08
N LEU A 9 -7.84 20.31 0.34
CA LEU A 9 -8.03 20.69 1.74
C LEU A 9 -9.43 20.34 2.27
N ILE A 10 -10.48 20.48 1.45
CA ILE A 10 -11.84 20.08 1.82
C ILE A 10 -11.89 18.57 2.05
N THR A 11 -11.26 17.80 1.17
CA THR A 11 -11.23 16.33 1.29
C THR A 11 -10.44 15.89 2.51
N PHE A 12 -9.32 16.55 2.81
CA PHE A 12 -8.54 16.30 4.02
C PHE A 12 -9.35 16.60 5.28
N ARG A 13 -10.10 17.72 5.30
CA ARG A 13 -11.01 18.07 6.40
C ARG A 13 -12.14 17.05 6.56
N GLU A 14 -12.69 16.53 5.47
CA GLU A 14 -13.70 15.48 5.51
C GLU A 14 -13.16 14.19 6.11
N LEU A 15 -11.99 13.75 5.65
CA LEU A 15 -11.28 12.58 6.16
C LEU A 15 -10.99 12.71 7.67
N TRP A 16 -10.62 13.91 8.11
CA TRP A 16 -10.43 14.24 9.52
C TRP A 16 -11.74 14.20 10.31
N ALA A 17 -12.80 14.82 9.78
CA ALA A 17 -14.12 14.85 10.41
C ALA A 17 -14.72 13.46 10.60
N ARG A 18 -14.47 12.55 9.65
CA ARG A 18 -14.86 11.13 9.72
C ARG A 18 -13.96 10.29 10.63
N LYS A 19 -12.94 10.88 11.27
CA LYS A 19 -11.94 10.22 12.12
C LYS A 19 -11.15 9.11 11.41
N ILE A 20 -11.17 9.05 10.08
CA ILE A 20 -10.44 8.05 9.29
C ILE A 20 -8.93 8.24 9.48
N VAL A 21 -8.47 9.48 9.32
CA VAL A 21 -7.06 9.83 9.51
C VAL A 21 -6.62 9.55 10.95
N LEU A 22 -7.47 9.89 11.92
CA LEU A 22 -7.19 9.64 13.34
C LEU A 22 -7.07 8.13 13.62
N GLY A 23 -7.99 7.31 13.11
CA GLY A 23 -7.97 5.86 13.32
C GLY A 23 -6.71 5.21 12.74
N LEU A 24 -6.39 5.49 11.48
CA LEU A 24 -5.17 4.96 10.84
C LEU A 24 -3.89 5.51 11.49
N PHE A 25 -3.90 6.77 11.94
CA PHE A 25 -2.79 7.37 12.67
C PHE A 25 -2.57 6.69 14.02
N ILE A 26 -3.63 6.39 14.78
CA ILE A 26 -3.55 5.67 16.05
C ILE A 26 -2.97 4.28 15.82
N VAL A 27 -3.50 3.52 14.84
CA VAL A 27 -2.97 2.19 14.51
C VAL A 27 -1.49 2.26 14.14
N SER A 28 -1.12 3.20 13.28
CA SER A 28 0.28 3.40 12.89
C SER A 28 1.16 3.78 14.08
N SER A 29 0.67 4.65 14.96
CA SER A 29 1.40 5.07 16.17
C SER A 29 1.57 3.92 17.16
N LEU A 30 0.58 3.04 17.30
CA LEU A 30 0.70 1.84 18.11
C LEU A 30 1.77 0.89 17.56
N VAL A 31 1.84 0.72 16.24
CA VAL A 31 2.90 -0.07 15.60
C VAL A 31 4.28 0.56 15.85
N LEU A 32 4.42 1.87 15.64
CA LEU A 32 5.67 2.59 15.90
C LEU A 32 6.08 2.55 17.37
N LEU A 33 5.14 2.66 18.29
CA LEU A 33 5.37 2.56 19.73
C LEU A 33 5.82 1.15 20.09
N ALA A 34 5.09 0.12 19.62
CA ALA A 34 5.48 -1.27 19.82
C ALA A 34 6.90 -1.51 19.31
N MET A 35 7.24 -1.00 18.13
CA MET A 35 8.59 -1.08 17.57
C MET A 35 9.64 -0.34 18.43
N ALA A 36 9.31 0.87 18.88
CA ALA A 36 10.19 1.70 19.70
C ALA A 36 10.44 1.10 21.10
N PHE A 37 9.49 0.38 21.69
CA PHE A 37 9.65 -0.19 23.04
C PHE A 37 10.00 -1.68 23.05
N ALA A 38 9.45 -2.48 22.13
CA ALA A 38 9.69 -3.93 22.10
C ALA A 38 11.09 -4.28 21.60
N LEU A 39 11.66 -3.48 20.69
CA LEU A 39 13.03 -3.68 20.20
C LEU A 39 14.07 -2.91 21.02
N ASN A 40 14.12 -3.11 22.34
CA ASN A 40 15.28 -2.66 23.13
C ASN A 40 16.47 -3.59 22.84
N LEU A 41 17.15 -3.31 21.74
CA LEU A 41 18.32 -4.05 21.26
C LEU A 41 19.55 -3.87 22.17
N ASP A 42 19.53 -2.90 23.10
CA ASP A 42 20.50 -2.79 24.19
C ASP A 42 20.58 -4.06 25.05
N VAL A 43 19.49 -4.83 25.18
CA VAL A 43 19.50 -6.14 25.86
C VAL A 43 20.14 -7.23 25.00
N VAL A 44 20.11 -7.08 23.68
CA VAL A 44 20.72 -8.02 22.72
C VAL A 44 22.23 -7.78 22.60
N GLU A 45 22.65 -6.51 22.57
CA GLU A 45 24.08 -6.16 22.72
C GLU A 45 24.59 -6.53 24.11
N GLY A 46 23.80 -6.33 25.16
CA GLY A 46 24.13 -6.79 26.52
C GLY A 46 24.17 -8.30 26.69
N SER A 47 23.34 -9.07 25.97
CA SER A 47 23.37 -10.54 26.02
C SER A 47 24.47 -11.14 25.15
N LEU A 48 24.73 -10.57 23.96
CA LEU A 48 25.85 -10.95 23.10
C LEU A 48 27.20 -10.53 23.71
N ALA A 49 27.26 -9.36 24.34
CA ALA A 49 28.42 -8.94 25.14
C ALA A 49 28.54 -9.78 26.41
N GLY A 50 27.45 -10.16 27.07
CA GLY A 50 27.45 -11.07 28.22
C GLY A 50 28.00 -12.45 27.85
N ILE A 51 27.59 -13.02 26.71
CA ILE A 51 28.12 -14.29 26.19
C ILE A 51 29.62 -14.17 25.86
N ARG A 52 30.07 -13.04 25.32
CA ARG A 52 31.50 -12.76 25.07
C ARG A 52 32.30 -12.48 26.35
N LEU A 53 31.68 -11.90 27.38
CA LEU A 53 32.28 -11.60 28.68
C LEU A 53 32.48 -12.88 29.52
N PHE A 54 31.64 -13.89 29.32
CA PHE A 54 31.74 -15.21 29.95
C PHE A 54 32.68 -16.20 29.24
N GLY A 55 33.46 -15.74 28.24
CA GLY A 55 34.67 -16.46 27.81
C GLY A 55 34.45 -17.79 27.09
N GLN A 56 33.25 -18.04 26.55
CA GLN A 56 33.06 -19.17 25.64
C GLN A 56 33.31 -18.66 24.22
N GLU A 57 34.60 -18.56 23.88
CA GLU A 57 35.03 -18.60 22.49
C GLU A 57 34.35 -19.82 21.88
N ALA A 58 33.43 -19.57 20.94
CA ALA A 58 32.95 -20.60 20.06
C ALA A 58 34.16 -21.05 19.22
N ALA A 59 34.92 -21.99 19.76
CA ALA A 59 35.81 -22.81 18.97
C ALA A 59 34.94 -23.49 17.90
N PRO A 60 35.33 -23.41 16.61
CA PRO A 60 34.51 -23.86 15.51
C PRO A 60 34.74 -25.35 15.29
N GLU A 61 34.21 -26.21 16.16
CA GLU A 61 34.24 -27.66 15.92
C GLU A 61 33.15 -28.30 16.80
N ASP A 62 32.28 -29.07 16.15
CA ASP A 62 31.29 -29.98 16.76
C ASP A 62 29.99 -29.36 17.31
N MET A 63 29.09 -28.97 16.40
CA MET A 63 27.77 -29.62 16.25
C MET A 63 27.10 -29.13 14.96
N ALA A 64 27.44 -29.81 13.87
CA ALA A 64 26.67 -29.82 12.63
C ALA A 64 25.30 -30.47 12.90
N ASN A 65 24.24 -29.67 12.84
CA ASN A 65 22.90 -29.97 12.32
C ASN A 65 21.92 -28.84 12.73
N GLU A 66 22.02 -27.68 12.09
CA GLU A 66 20.91 -26.75 11.82
C GLU A 66 21.44 -25.60 10.94
N ASP A 67 21.17 -25.70 9.63
CA ASP A 67 21.60 -24.76 8.59
C ASP A 67 20.93 -23.38 8.74
N GLY A 68 21.43 -22.58 9.69
CA GLY A 68 21.07 -21.16 9.83
C GLY A 68 22.33 -20.31 9.92
N PRO A 69 22.59 -19.37 8.99
CA PRO A 69 23.71 -18.45 9.16
C PRO A 69 23.46 -17.59 10.41
N PRO A 70 24.51 -17.13 11.12
CA PRO A 70 24.37 -16.38 12.36
C PRO A 70 23.39 -15.20 12.17
N LEU A 71 22.49 -15.01 13.14
CA LEU A 71 21.54 -13.89 13.15
C LEU A 71 22.32 -12.57 13.28
N THR A 72 22.70 -11.99 12.14
CA THR A 72 23.33 -10.67 12.09
C THR A 72 22.28 -9.59 12.33
N LEU A 73 22.68 -8.49 12.98
CA LEU A 73 21.82 -7.35 13.27
C LEU A 73 21.11 -6.82 12.00
N ASP A 74 21.83 -6.81 10.88
CA ASP A 74 21.32 -6.47 9.55
C ASP A 74 20.10 -7.29 9.13
N ARG A 75 20.13 -8.61 9.36
CA ARG A 75 19.03 -9.51 8.97
C ARG A 75 17.79 -9.28 9.82
N VAL A 76 17.97 -8.93 11.10
CA VAL A 76 16.84 -8.59 11.97
C VAL A 76 16.19 -7.29 11.50
N VAL A 77 16.99 -6.27 11.17
CA VAL A 77 16.46 -5.00 10.62
C VAL A 77 15.65 -5.24 9.37
N VAL A 78 16.26 -5.91 8.39
CA VAL A 78 15.63 -6.26 7.12
C VAL A 78 14.37 -7.11 7.31
N ALA A 79 14.40 -8.08 8.21
CA ALA A 79 13.24 -8.92 8.48
C ALA A 79 12.07 -8.08 9.00
N VAL A 80 12.30 -7.21 9.98
CA VAL A 80 11.20 -6.39 10.52
C VAL A 80 10.72 -5.35 9.51
N GLU A 81 11.62 -4.70 8.78
CA GLU A 81 11.26 -3.81 7.67
C GLU A 81 10.39 -4.53 6.62
N SER A 82 10.74 -5.76 6.24
CA SER A 82 9.96 -6.55 5.28
C SER A 82 8.58 -6.93 5.80
N VAL A 83 8.45 -7.28 7.09
CA VAL A 83 7.16 -7.60 7.72
C VAL A 83 6.28 -6.35 7.76
N VAL A 84 6.83 -5.21 8.19
CA VAL A 84 6.08 -3.95 8.21
C VAL A 84 5.64 -3.54 6.81
N ALA A 85 6.52 -3.62 5.81
CA ALA A 85 6.19 -3.29 4.43
C ALA A 85 5.07 -4.21 3.89
N GLY A 86 5.18 -5.52 4.13
CA GLY A 86 4.15 -6.48 3.72
C GLY A 86 2.80 -6.25 4.40
N VAL A 87 2.80 -5.97 5.71
CA VAL A 87 1.59 -5.65 6.49
C VAL A 87 0.98 -4.32 6.03
N ALA A 88 1.78 -3.28 5.82
CA ALA A 88 1.33 -2.00 5.30
C ALA A 88 0.73 -2.15 3.89
N TYR A 89 1.31 -3.01 3.06
CA TYR A 89 0.80 -3.33 1.74
C TYR A 89 -0.53 -4.09 1.79
N TRP A 90 -0.62 -5.20 2.52
CA TRP A 90 -1.85 -6.00 2.56
C TRP A 90 -2.93 -5.38 3.45
N ILE A 91 -2.65 -5.24 4.73
CA ILE A 91 -3.62 -4.79 5.72
C ILE A 91 -3.82 -3.28 5.60
N GLY A 92 -2.74 -2.52 5.43
CA GLY A 92 -2.82 -1.06 5.32
C GLY A 92 -3.63 -0.61 4.11
N ILE A 93 -3.43 -1.20 2.93
CA ILE A 93 -4.23 -0.87 1.73
C ILE A 93 -5.69 -1.29 1.93
N LEU A 94 -5.99 -2.48 2.45
CA LEU A 94 -7.37 -2.92 2.70
C LEU A 94 -8.10 -1.98 3.68
N LEU A 95 -7.48 -1.64 4.81
CA LEU A 95 -8.06 -0.71 5.78
C LEU A 95 -8.23 0.68 5.20
N ALA A 96 -7.26 1.17 4.41
CA ALA A 96 -7.35 2.46 3.74
C ALA A 96 -8.48 2.49 2.70
N LEU A 97 -8.65 1.43 1.91
CA LEU A 97 -9.75 1.28 0.95
C LEU A 97 -11.09 1.25 1.68
N PHE A 98 -11.23 0.42 2.70
CA PHE A 98 -12.44 0.36 3.52
C PHE A 98 -12.82 1.73 4.08
N ALA A 99 -11.85 2.42 4.67
CA ALA A 99 -12.07 3.70 5.31
C ALA A 99 -12.40 4.81 4.29
N SER A 100 -11.85 4.74 3.07
CA SER A 100 -12.03 5.76 2.04
C SER A 100 -13.14 5.47 1.03
N ALA A 101 -13.73 4.28 1.03
CA ALA A 101 -14.66 3.86 -0.02
C ALA A 101 -15.96 4.66 -0.05
N SER A 102 -16.45 5.12 1.10
CA SER A 102 -17.69 5.92 1.17
C SER A 102 -17.50 7.37 0.77
N LEU A 103 -16.27 7.89 0.79
CA LEU A 103 -16.00 9.30 0.48
C LEU A 103 -16.51 9.69 -0.91
N PHE A 104 -16.33 8.78 -1.88
CA PHE A 104 -16.64 9.08 -3.27
C PHE A 104 -18.14 8.97 -3.61
N PRO A 105 -18.87 7.91 -3.20
CA PRO A 105 -20.34 7.91 -3.28
C PRO A 105 -20.98 9.05 -2.48
N ASP A 106 -20.46 9.38 -1.29
CA ASP A 106 -21.02 10.47 -0.48
C ASP A 106 -20.81 11.84 -1.12
N LEU A 107 -19.73 12.03 -1.91
CA LEU A 107 -19.59 13.22 -2.74
C LEU A 107 -20.68 13.35 -3.79
N GLN A 108 -21.17 12.22 -4.32
CA GLN A 108 -22.21 12.16 -5.35
C GLN A 108 -23.63 12.31 -4.80
N SER A 109 -23.79 12.36 -3.47
CA SER A 109 -25.11 12.50 -2.84
C SER A 109 -25.82 13.82 -3.22
N ALA A 110 -27.15 13.74 -3.33
CA ALA A 110 -28.02 14.86 -3.65
C ALA A 110 -27.77 16.04 -2.69
N GLY A 111 -27.79 17.26 -3.22
CA GLY A 111 -27.46 18.48 -2.50
C GLY A 111 -25.95 18.74 -2.31
N ARG A 112 -25.11 17.72 -2.07
CA ARG A 112 -23.65 17.93 -1.92
C ARG A 112 -22.97 18.21 -3.25
N VAL A 113 -23.33 17.47 -4.30
CA VAL A 113 -22.83 17.72 -5.66
C VAL A 113 -23.27 19.08 -6.15
N GLU A 114 -24.55 19.42 -5.99
CA GLU A 114 -25.13 20.70 -6.42
C GLU A 114 -24.42 21.89 -5.75
N LEU A 115 -24.15 21.80 -4.44
CA LEU A 115 -23.40 22.83 -3.72
C LEU A 115 -21.96 22.95 -4.22
N LEU A 116 -21.30 21.85 -4.57
CA LEU A 116 -19.94 21.87 -5.13
C LEU A 116 -19.93 22.47 -6.54
N LEU A 117 -20.91 22.13 -7.38
CA LEU A 117 -21.04 22.62 -8.76
C LEU A 117 -21.61 24.04 -8.85
N SER A 118 -22.23 24.56 -7.78
CA SER A 118 -22.62 25.98 -7.70
C SER A 118 -21.40 26.91 -7.66
N LYS A 119 -20.23 26.38 -7.32
CA LYS A 119 -18.95 27.11 -7.39
C LYS A 119 -18.36 26.97 -8.78
N PRO A 120 -17.57 27.96 -9.27
CA PRO A 120 -16.96 27.93 -10.60
C PRO A 120 -15.79 26.93 -10.65
N ILE A 121 -16.09 25.64 -10.51
CA ILE A 121 -15.15 24.52 -10.49
C ILE A 121 -15.65 23.50 -11.52
N GLY A 122 -14.77 23.06 -12.41
CA GLY A 122 -15.12 22.01 -13.38
C GLY A 122 -15.37 20.66 -12.71
N ARG A 123 -16.34 19.88 -13.20
CA ARG A 123 -16.68 18.54 -12.67
C ARG A 123 -15.47 17.62 -12.54
N VAL A 124 -14.68 17.53 -13.62
CA VAL A 124 -13.46 16.71 -13.66
C VAL A 124 -12.40 17.23 -12.68
N GLN A 125 -12.31 18.55 -12.51
CA GLN A 125 -11.39 19.16 -11.54
C GLN A 125 -11.79 18.86 -10.10
N ALA A 126 -13.09 18.84 -9.80
CA ALA A 126 -13.62 18.44 -8.50
C ALA A 126 -13.29 16.97 -8.19
N LEU A 127 -13.50 16.07 -9.15
CA LEU A 127 -13.15 14.65 -9.04
C LEU A 127 -11.65 14.46 -8.74
N PHE A 128 -10.77 15.01 -9.58
CA PHE A 128 -9.32 14.85 -9.39
C PHE A 128 -8.83 15.51 -8.11
N GLY A 129 -9.38 16.68 -7.73
CA GLY A 129 -9.06 17.33 -6.47
C GLY A 129 -9.41 16.46 -5.26
N HIS A 130 -10.54 15.74 -5.32
CA HIS A 130 -10.90 14.79 -4.27
C HIS A 130 -10.00 13.57 -4.24
N VAL A 131 -9.81 12.90 -5.37
CA VAL A 131 -8.94 11.71 -5.48
C VAL A 131 -7.52 12.02 -4.99
N LEU A 132 -6.94 13.14 -5.44
CA LEU A 132 -5.63 13.59 -4.96
C LEU A 132 -5.62 13.90 -3.46
N GLY A 133 -6.73 14.43 -2.92
CA GLY A 133 -6.91 14.62 -1.49
C GLY A 133 -6.82 13.30 -0.71
N VAL A 134 -7.54 12.26 -1.17
CA VAL A 134 -7.50 10.92 -0.55
C VAL A 134 -6.11 10.32 -0.66
N TRP A 135 -5.48 10.35 -1.85
CA TRP A 135 -4.12 9.86 -2.04
C TRP A 135 -3.11 10.56 -1.16
N SER A 136 -3.20 11.88 -1.02
CA SER A 136 -2.28 12.65 -0.19
C SER A 136 -2.42 12.29 1.29
N ALA A 137 -3.65 12.11 1.79
CA ALA A 137 -3.89 11.75 3.17
C ALA A 137 -3.35 10.35 3.50
N ILE A 138 -3.62 9.37 2.64
CA ILE A 138 -3.07 8.01 2.81
C ILE A 138 -1.56 8.02 2.63
N GLY A 139 -1.03 8.74 1.64
CA GLY A 139 0.41 8.90 1.43
C GLY A 139 1.12 9.47 2.66
N ILE A 140 0.58 10.51 3.29
CA ILE A 140 1.13 11.08 4.53
C ILE A 140 1.13 10.03 5.67
N LEU A 141 0.06 9.25 5.81
CA LEU A 141 -0.01 8.18 6.82
C LEU A 141 0.98 7.05 6.54
N THR A 142 1.16 6.67 5.27
CA THR A 142 2.17 5.68 4.87
C THR A 142 3.58 6.19 5.10
N VAL A 143 3.87 7.47 4.81
CA VAL A 143 5.14 8.14 5.15
C VAL A 143 5.36 8.12 6.65
N TYR A 144 4.33 8.42 7.44
CA TYR A 144 4.43 8.39 8.90
C TYR A 144 4.76 6.99 9.43
N LEU A 145 4.04 5.96 8.97
CA LEU A 145 4.29 4.58 9.41
C LEU A 145 5.64 4.05 8.92
N MET A 146 5.87 4.04 7.62
CA MET A 146 7.06 3.41 7.04
C MET A 146 8.31 4.27 7.30
N GLY A 147 8.23 5.58 7.08
CA GLY A 147 9.32 6.49 7.43
C GLY A 147 9.65 6.46 8.93
N GLY A 148 8.64 6.32 9.79
CA GLY A 148 8.84 6.12 11.23
C GLY A 148 9.58 4.83 11.55
N VAL A 149 9.20 3.70 10.95
CA VAL A 149 9.90 2.41 11.13
C VAL A 149 11.35 2.50 10.65
N TRP A 150 11.58 3.08 9.48
CA TRP A 150 12.93 3.28 8.94
C TRP A 150 13.80 4.13 9.87
N LEU A 151 13.28 5.24 10.39
CA LEU A 151 14.00 6.10 11.34
C LEU A 151 14.30 5.37 12.66
N ILE A 152 13.30 4.71 13.25
CA ILE A 152 13.47 3.99 14.52
C ILE A 152 14.55 2.90 14.36
N MET A 153 14.51 2.12 13.28
CA MET A 153 15.49 1.06 13.03
C MET A 153 16.87 1.63 12.73
N SER A 154 16.96 2.65 11.89
CA SER A 154 18.23 3.28 11.52
C SER A 154 18.94 3.89 12.74
N PHE A 155 18.20 4.56 13.62
CA PHE A 155 18.78 5.14 14.83
C PHE A 155 19.15 4.08 15.88
N LYS A 156 18.36 3.02 16.04
CA LYS A 156 18.63 1.97 17.02
C LYS A 156 19.76 1.03 16.64
N THR A 157 19.92 0.77 15.34
CA THR A 157 20.86 -0.25 14.85
C THR A 157 22.07 0.32 14.13
N GLY A 158 22.04 1.61 13.78
CA GLY A 158 23.06 2.26 12.96
C GLY A 158 23.01 1.87 11.47
N ILE A 159 22.10 0.99 11.07
CA ILE A 159 21.99 0.46 9.71
C ILE A 159 20.98 1.27 8.92
N TRP A 160 21.44 1.88 7.84
CA TRP A 160 20.61 2.72 6.98
C TRP A 160 20.23 1.98 5.70
N ASN A 161 18.96 1.54 5.60
CA ASN A 161 18.44 0.87 4.41
C ASN A 161 17.51 1.80 3.59
N PRO A 162 18.02 2.64 2.68
CA PRO A 162 17.18 3.56 1.92
C PRO A 162 16.27 2.84 0.90
N ARG A 163 16.59 1.60 0.52
CA ARG A 163 15.76 0.82 -0.44
C ARG A 163 14.38 0.51 0.13
N PHE A 164 14.29 0.33 1.45
CA PHE A 164 13.00 0.19 2.13
C PHE A 164 12.06 1.38 1.86
N LEU A 165 12.56 2.62 1.76
CA LEU A 165 11.72 3.79 1.45
C LEU A 165 11.12 3.74 0.03
N LEU A 166 11.68 2.96 -0.91
CA LEU A 166 11.06 2.76 -2.22
C LEU A 166 9.78 1.93 -2.13
N SER A 167 9.69 1.03 -1.13
CA SER A 167 8.47 0.23 -0.89
C SER A 167 7.27 1.11 -0.52
N LEU A 168 7.49 2.29 0.08
CA LEU A 168 6.44 3.28 0.31
C LEU A 168 5.76 3.73 -0.98
N VAL A 169 6.54 3.99 -2.03
CA VAL A 169 6.00 4.43 -3.32
C VAL A 169 5.11 3.36 -3.93
N LEU A 170 5.49 2.09 -3.78
CA LEU A 170 4.69 0.95 -4.22
C LEU A 170 3.40 0.79 -3.41
N VAL A 171 3.45 0.94 -2.09
CA VAL A 171 2.26 0.87 -1.22
C VAL A 171 1.26 1.98 -1.59
N VAL A 172 1.71 3.23 -1.70
CA VAL A 172 0.85 4.35 -2.07
C VAL A 172 0.35 4.22 -3.51
N GLY A 173 1.21 3.80 -4.44
CA GLY A 173 0.86 3.58 -5.84
C GLY A 173 -0.19 2.48 -6.00
N MET A 174 -0.05 1.36 -5.31
CA MET A 174 -1.03 0.29 -5.36
C MET A 174 -2.32 0.64 -4.63
N PHE A 175 -2.27 1.39 -3.52
CA PHE A 175 -3.48 1.98 -2.95
C PHE A 175 -4.22 2.85 -3.99
N ALA A 176 -3.50 3.72 -4.69
CA ALA A 176 -4.07 4.57 -5.74
C ALA A 176 -4.70 3.76 -6.88
N VAL A 177 -4.07 2.67 -7.32
CA VAL A 177 -4.61 1.75 -8.34
C VAL A 177 -5.89 1.09 -7.86
N MET A 178 -5.88 0.53 -6.65
CA MET A 178 -7.06 -0.16 -6.11
C MET A 178 -8.21 0.81 -5.81
N TYR A 179 -7.89 2.02 -5.36
CA TYR A 179 -8.89 3.08 -5.17
C TYR A 179 -9.52 3.52 -6.49
N ALA A 180 -8.84 3.35 -7.63
CA ALA A 180 -9.39 3.63 -8.95
C ALA A 180 -10.62 2.76 -9.24
N ALA A 181 -10.54 1.48 -8.90
CA ALA A 181 -11.65 0.54 -9.03
C ALA A 181 -12.82 0.93 -8.12
N VAL A 182 -12.54 1.34 -6.87
CA VAL A 182 -13.56 1.88 -5.96
C VAL A 182 -14.26 3.10 -6.57
N THR A 183 -13.51 4.07 -7.09
CA THR A 183 -14.09 5.29 -7.67
C THR A 183 -14.87 5.02 -8.95
N LEU A 184 -14.40 4.11 -9.80
CA LEU A 184 -15.07 3.72 -11.03
C LEU A 184 -16.43 3.11 -10.73
N MET A 185 -16.46 2.16 -9.80
CA MET A 185 -17.70 1.54 -9.34
C MET A 185 -18.60 2.53 -8.59
N GLY A 186 -18.00 3.45 -7.83
CA GLY A 186 -18.72 4.52 -7.15
C GLY A 186 -19.41 5.48 -8.11
N VAL A 187 -18.80 5.83 -9.25
CA VAL A 187 -19.49 6.59 -10.31
C VAL A 187 -20.56 5.71 -10.95
N TRP A 188 -20.22 4.49 -11.31
CA TRP A 188 -21.16 3.69 -12.09
C TRP A 188 -22.41 3.27 -11.32
N THR A 189 -22.27 2.93 -10.05
CA THR A 189 -23.32 2.27 -9.26
C THR A 189 -23.80 3.06 -8.05
N GLU A 190 -23.14 4.18 -7.69
CA GLU A 190 -23.40 4.94 -6.45
C GLU A 190 -23.30 4.11 -5.17
N SER A 191 -22.72 2.91 -5.23
CA SER A 191 -22.67 1.97 -4.12
C SER A 191 -21.26 1.80 -3.57
N THR A 192 -21.07 2.21 -2.32
CA THR A 192 -19.84 1.96 -1.54
C THR A 192 -19.52 0.47 -1.46
N ALA A 193 -20.54 -0.36 -1.23
CA ALA A 193 -20.38 -1.80 -1.06
C ALA A 193 -19.88 -2.46 -2.34
N LEU A 194 -20.45 -2.11 -3.50
CA LEU A 194 -19.99 -2.67 -4.78
C LEU A 194 -18.57 -2.22 -5.12
N GLY A 195 -18.20 -0.97 -4.82
CA GLY A 195 -16.82 -0.50 -5.00
C GLY A 195 -15.80 -1.29 -4.20
N LEU A 196 -16.11 -1.64 -2.96
CA LEU A 196 -15.27 -2.50 -2.13
C LEU A 196 -15.25 -3.95 -2.61
N ILE A 197 -16.41 -4.52 -2.93
CA ILE A 197 -16.50 -5.91 -3.42
C ILE A 197 -15.66 -6.09 -4.68
N VAL A 198 -15.74 -5.17 -5.64
CA VAL A 198 -14.94 -5.24 -6.87
C VAL A 198 -13.46 -5.07 -6.57
N SER A 199 -13.08 -4.09 -5.76
CA SER A 199 -11.67 -3.84 -5.46
C SER A 199 -11.03 -5.00 -4.69
N TYR A 200 -11.72 -5.57 -3.71
CA TYR A 200 -11.23 -6.76 -3.00
C TYR A 200 -11.27 -8.01 -3.89
N GLY A 201 -12.29 -8.14 -4.74
CA GLY A 201 -12.36 -9.18 -5.77
C GLY A 201 -11.16 -9.14 -6.71
N LEU A 202 -10.71 -7.95 -7.13
CA LEU A 202 -9.49 -7.78 -7.93
C LEU A 202 -8.22 -8.23 -7.18
N ILE A 203 -8.15 -8.03 -5.86
CA ILE A 203 -7.04 -8.56 -5.04
C ILE A 203 -7.04 -10.10 -5.10
N PHE A 204 -8.20 -10.74 -4.90
CA PHE A 204 -8.32 -12.19 -4.99
C PHE A 204 -7.99 -12.71 -6.40
N VAL A 205 -8.47 -12.06 -7.45
CA VAL A 205 -8.11 -12.41 -8.83
C VAL A 205 -6.61 -12.28 -9.05
N SER A 206 -5.97 -11.24 -8.50
CA SER A 206 -4.51 -11.08 -8.60
C SER A 206 -3.73 -12.22 -7.93
N MET A 207 -4.27 -12.86 -6.88
CA MET A 207 -3.63 -14.02 -6.25
C MET A 207 -3.61 -15.22 -7.20
N VAL A 208 -4.70 -15.42 -7.95
CA VAL A 208 -4.77 -16.46 -8.99
C VAL A 208 -3.82 -16.13 -10.14
N LEU A 209 -3.81 -14.86 -10.58
CA LEU A 209 -2.95 -14.40 -11.66
C LEU A 209 -1.46 -14.48 -11.31
N ALA A 210 -1.08 -14.30 -10.04
CA ALA A 210 0.31 -14.43 -9.57
C ALA A 210 0.87 -15.85 -9.70
N ALA A 211 0.02 -16.87 -9.83
CA ALA A 211 0.43 -18.24 -10.14
C ALA A 211 0.48 -18.50 -11.67
N SER A 212 0.71 -17.46 -12.47
CA SER A 212 0.69 -17.49 -13.93
C SER A 212 1.57 -18.59 -14.53
N GLU A 213 2.80 -18.75 -14.04
CA GLU A 213 3.75 -19.76 -14.53
C GLU A 213 3.28 -21.19 -14.29
N GLN A 214 2.49 -21.43 -13.23
CA GLN A 214 1.99 -22.75 -12.86
C GLN A 214 0.66 -23.06 -13.54
N ILE A 215 -0.21 -22.06 -13.68
CA ILE A 215 -1.56 -22.22 -14.22
C ILE A 215 -1.55 -22.16 -15.76
N SER A 216 -0.85 -21.21 -16.36
CA SER A 216 -0.89 -20.96 -17.81
C SER A 216 -0.59 -22.21 -18.67
N PRO A 217 0.42 -23.04 -18.34
CA PRO A 217 0.73 -24.25 -19.14
C PRO A 217 -0.34 -25.35 -19.06
N THR A 218 -1.18 -25.32 -18.03
CA THR A 218 -2.26 -26.31 -17.83
C THR A 218 -3.58 -25.91 -18.52
N LEU A 219 -3.66 -24.70 -19.06
CA LEU A 219 -4.83 -24.19 -19.75
C LEU A 219 -4.86 -24.66 -21.22
N GLY A 220 -6.07 -24.91 -21.73
CA GLY A 220 -6.27 -25.22 -23.15
C GLY A 220 -6.07 -24.00 -24.06
N SER A 221 -6.25 -24.21 -25.38
CA SER A 221 -6.01 -23.20 -26.43
C SER A 221 -6.78 -21.89 -26.28
N ILE A 222 -7.93 -21.90 -25.60
CA ILE A 222 -8.74 -20.69 -25.33
C ILE A 222 -8.41 -20.11 -23.95
N GLY A 223 -8.14 -20.96 -22.95
CA GLY A 223 -7.88 -20.51 -21.58
C GLY A 223 -6.58 -19.73 -21.46
N GLN A 224 -5.53 -20.19 -22.15
CA GLN A 224 -4.22 -19.57 -22.11
C GLN A 224 -4.21 -18.09 -22.56
N PRO A 225 -4.76 -17.72 -23.74
CA PRO A 225 -4.80 -16.32 -24.17
C PRO A 225 -5.71 -15.46 -23.29
N VAL A 226 -6.83 -16.00 -22.79
CA VAL A 226 -7.72 -15.27 -21.88
C VAL A 226 -7.00 -14.96 -20.57
N PHE A 227 -6.30 -15.94 -19.99
CA PHE A 227 -5.53 -15.76 -18.76
C PHE A 227 -4.46 -14.67 -18.91
N TRP A 228 -3.68 -14.72 -20.01
CA TRP A 228 -2.70 -13.69 -20.30
C TRP A 228 -3.33 -12.33 -20.57
N GLY A 229 -4.49 -12.27 -21.22
CA GLY A 229 -5.26 -11.03 -21.37
C GLY A 229 -5.63 -10.43 -20.01
N LEU A 230 -6.13 -11.24 -19.08
CA LEU A 230 -6.45 -10.80 -17.72
C LEU A 230 -5.19 -10.36 -16.97
N TYR A 231 -4.09 -11.10 -17.07
CA TYR A 231 -2.82 -10.76 -16.44
C TYR A 231 -2.26 -9.39 -16.85
N HIS A 232 -2.39 -9.03 -18.12
CA HIS A 232 -1.90 -7.74 -18.62
C HIS A 232 -2.87 -6.58 -18.38
N THR A 233 -4.16 -6.87 -18.20
CA THR A 233 -5.21 -5.83 -18.09
C THR A 233 -5.61 -5.53 -16.66
N LEU A 234 -5.63 -6.54 -15.77
CA LEU A 234 -6.02 -6.40 -14.37
C LEU A 234 -4.83 -5.99 -13.49
N PRO A 235 -5.09 -5.39 -12.32
CA PRO A 235 -4.02 -5.02 -11.40
C PRO A 235 -3.38 -6.27 -10.76
N ASN A 236 -2.07 -6.39 -10.89
CA ASN A 236 -1.25 -7.47 -10.35
C ASN A 236 -0.85 -7.20 -8.89
N PHE A 237 -1.85 -7.00 -8.02
CA PHE A 237 -1.65 -6.62 -6.63
C PHE A 237 -0.76 -7.61 -5.85
N THR A 238 -0.95 -8.92 -6.05
CA THR A 238 -0.16 -9.93 -5.33
C THR A 238 1.32 -9.93 -5.75
N GLU A 239 1.63 -9.85 -7.05
CA GLU A 239 3.02 -9.84 -7.53
C GLU A 239 3.78 -8.58 -7.07
N VAL A 240 3.11 -7.43 -7.00
CA VAL A 240 3.73 -6.21 -6.48
C VAL A 240 4.12 -6.34 -5.00
N THR A 241 3.48 -7.22 -4.22
CA THR A 241 3.92 -7.56 -2.85
C THR A 241 5.33 -8.14 -2.85
N GLN A 242 5.68 -8.94 -3.86
CA GLN A 242 7.02 -9.53 -3.96
C GLN A 242 8.06 -8.42 -4.16
N ILE A 243 7.78 -7.44 -5.03
CA ILE A 243 8.62 -6.26 -5.23
C ILE A 243 8.80 -5.48 -3.92
N VAL A 244 7.71 -5.26 -3.18
CA VAL A 244 7.72 -4.61 -1.86
C VAL A 244 8.63 -5.35 -0.88
N SER A 245 8.53 -6.68 -0.83
CA SER A 245 9.37 -7.53 0.03
C SER A 245 10.84 -7.50 -0.38
N THR A 246 11.15 -7.61 -1.68
CA THR A 246 12.52 -7.53 -2.22
C THR A 246 13.18 -6.18 -1.90
N LEU A 247 12.45 -5.07 -2.05
CA LEU A 247 12.97 -3.75 -1.71
C LEU A 247 13.20 -3.57 -0.21
N ALA A 248 12.30 -4.10 0.62
CA ALA A 248 12.48 -4.11 2.07
C ALA A 248 13.67 -4.97 2.49
N LYS A 249 13.98 -6.04 1.74
CA LYS A 249 15.21 -6.83 1.89
C LYS A 249 16.48 -6.12 1.46
N GLY A 250 16.37 -4.94 0.86
CA GLY A 250 17.51 -4.23 0.28
C GLY A 250 18.05 -4.93 -0.96
N GLU A 251 17.28 -5.82 -1.60
CA GLU A 251 17.66 -6.51 -2.83
C GLU A 251 17.27 -5.71 -4.07
N THR A 252 17.80 -6.10 -5.22
CA THR A 252 17.45 -5.51 -6.52
C THR A 252 16.18 -6.13 -7.07
N VAL A 253 15.33 -5.32 -7.71
CA VAL A 253 14.09 -5.77 -8.33
C VAL A 253 14.36 -6.21 -9.76
N ASP A 254 14.03 -7.47 -10.08
CA ASP A 254 14.26 -8.04 -11.42
C ASP A 254 13.27 -7.50 -12.46
N SER A 255 12.01 -7.30 -12.08
CA SER A 255 10.97 -6.80 -12.98
C SER A 255 10.01 -5.84 -12.28
N TRP A 256 9.84 -4.67 -12.90
CA TRP A 256 8.85 -3.67 -12.50
C TRP A 256 7.52 -3.78 -13.26
N TYR A 257 7.42 -4.77 -14.15
CA TYR A 257 6.27 -4.96 -15.03
C TYR A 257 4.93 -5.02 -14.26
N PRO A 258 4.78 -5.82 -13.18
CA PRO A 258 3.50 -5.92 -12.47
C PRO A 258 3.02 -4.59 -11.87
N PHE A 259 3.95 -3.72 -11.48
CA PHE A 259 3.63 -2.40 -10.95
C PHE A 259 3.16 -1.46 -12.06
N PHE A 260 3.90 -1.39 -13.17
CA PHE A 260 3.52 -0.50 -14.28
C PHE A 260 2.24 -0.94 -14.99
N SER A 261 2.00 -2.25 -15.16
CA SER A 261 0.73 -2.74 -15.71
C SER A 261 -0.46 -2.36 -14.81
N SER A 262 -0.28 -2.48 -13.49
CA SER A 262 -1.28 -2.07 -12.50
C SER A 262 -1.53 -0.54 -12.53
N LEU A 263 -0.48 0.26 -12.70
CA LEU A 263 -0.62 1.71 -12.86
C LEU A 263 -1.39 2.08 -14.13
N LEU A 264 -1.16 1.36 -15.24
CA LEU A 264 -1.92 1.56 -16.48
C LEU A 264 -3.40 1.23 -16.29
N PHE A 265 -3.73 0.13 -15.60
CA PHE A 265 -5.11 -0.19 -15.22
C PHE A 265 -5.72 0.95 -14.39
N GLY A 266 -5.03 1.41 -13.35
CA GLY A 266 -5.49 2.52 -12.52
C GLY A 266 -5.73 3.80 -13.32
N ALA A 267 -4.80 4.17 -14.20
CA ALA A 267 -4.93 5.34 -15.08
C ALA A 267 -6.14 5.23 -16.02
N ALA A 268 -6.35 4.05 -16.63
CA ALA A 268 -7.52 3.78 -17.46
C ALA A 268 -8.83 3.87 -16.65
N ALA A 269 -8.86 3.31 -15.44
CA ALA A 269 -10.02 3.35 -14.56
C ALA A 269 -10.36 4.78 -14.12
N TYR A 270 -9.38 5.61 -13.74
CA TYR A 270 -9.62 7.03 -13.43
C TYR A 270 -10.04 7.82 -14.67
N GLY A 271 -9.47 7.53 -15.83
CA GLY A 271 -9.88 8.13 -17.10
C GLY A 271 -11.35 7.87 -17.40
N ALA A 272 -11.78 6.60 -17.31
CA ALA A 272 -13.17 6.20 -17.47
C ALA A 272 -14.09 6.87 -16.43
N THR A 273 -13.66 6.89 -15.16
CA THR A 273 -14.35 7.57 -14.05
C THR A 273 -14.58 9.05 -14.37
N GLY A 274 -13.55 9.75 -14.86
CA GLY A 274 -13.64 11.17 -15.23
C GLY A 274 -14.60 11.43 -16.40
N VAL A 275 -14.58 10.58 -17.42
CA VAL A 275 -15.49 10.70 -18.58
C VAL A 275 -16.94 10.47 -18.16
N TRP A 276 -17.22 9.44 -17.35
CA TRP A 276 -18.57 9.15 -16.86
C TRP A 276 -19.07 10.22 -15.90
N PHE A 277 -18.24 10.67 -14.96
CA PHE A 277 -18.60 11.73 -14.03
C PHE A 277 -18.90 13.06 -14.73
N ALA A 278 -18.17 13.38 -15.82
CA ALA A 278 -18.43 14.60 -16.58
C ALA A 278 -19.80 14.58 -17.29
N ARG A 279 -20.22 13.43 -17.80
CA ARG A 279 -21.46 13.25 -18.58
C ARG A 279 -22.70 13.02 -17.74
N ARG A 280 -22.56 12.81 -16.42
CA ARG A 280 -23.68 12.50 -15.53
C ARG A 280 -24.53 13.73 -15.27
N ASP A 281 -25.85 13.58 -15.33
CA ASP A 281 -26.79 14.59 -14.85
C ASP A 281 -27.02 14.38 -13.36
N PHE A 282 -26.89 15.47 -12.59
CA PHE A 282 -27.09 15.52 -11.14
C PHE A 282 -28.28 16.43 -10.84
#